data_AF-A0A961X8M2-F1
#
_entry.id   AF-A0A961X8M2-F1
#
_cell.length_a   1.000
_cell.length_b   1.000
_cell.length_c   1.000
_cell.angle_alpha   90.00
_cell.angle_beta   90.00
_cell.angle_gamma   90.00
#
_symmetry.space_group_name_H-M   'P 1'
#
loop_
_entity.id
_entity.type
_entity.pdbx_description
1 polymer ?
#
loop_
_entity_poly.entity_id
_entity_poly.type
_entity_poly.pdbx_seq_one_letter_code
_entity_poly.pdbx_strand_id
1 'polypeptide(L)'
;DVDFVELREGFLQYLPVGGLVGAIVLVELLMVVGAWVVAPGTVNGTLGEPAPDMSVTSNIQALGNILYTKYFFFFQVAGLILLVAMIGAIVLTLHHRPNVRRQNVSEQVARSKETAIEIKKVESGKGI
;
A
#
# COMPACT_ATOMS: atom_id res chain seq x y z
N ASP A 1 7.66 35.60 -35.89
CA ASP A 1 9.01 35.08 -36.12
C ASP A 1 9.39 34.30 -34.88
N VAL A 2 9.76 33.03 -35.00
CA VAL A 2 10.17 32.21 -33.84
C VAL A 2 11.64 32.51 -33.59
N ASP A 3 11.96 33.09 -32.45
CA ASP A 3 13.32 33.49 -32.14
C ASP A 3 14.18 32.26 -31.78
N PHE A 4 14.79 31.67 -32.81
CA PHE A 4 15.66 30.49 -32.68
C PHE A 4 16.92 30.74 -31.84
N VAL A 5 17.24 32.02 -31.55
CA VAL A 5 18.40 32.40 -30.73
C VAL A 5 18.12 32.14 -29.25
N GLU A 6 16.94 32.51 -28.77
CA GLU A 6 16.52 32.32 -27.37
C GLU A 6 16.36 30.82 -27.03
N LEU A 7 15.95 30.00 -28.01
CA LEU A 7 15.89 28.53 -27.88
C LEU A 7 17.28 27.88 -27.76
N ARG A 8 18.31 28.47 -28.40
CA ARG A 8 19.70 27.98 -28.37
C ARG A 8 20.45 28.41 -27.12
N GLU A 9 20.12 29.58 -26.57
CA GLU A 9 20.76 30.14 -25.38
C GLU A 9 20.48 29.28 -24.14
N GLY A 10 19.22 28.86 -23.95
CA GLY A 10 18.87 27.90 -22.89
C GLY A 10 19.51 26.52 -23.07
N PHE A 11 19.61 26.02 -24.31
CA PHE A 11 20.24 24.72 -24.60
C PHE A 11 21.74 24.72 -24.28
N LEU A 12 22.47 25.77 -24.65
CA LEU A 12 23.91 25.88 -24.41
C LEU A 12 24.27 26.00 -22.93
N GLN A 13 23.39 26.59 -22.11
CA GLN A 13 23.59 26.71 -20.67
C GLN A 13 23.49 25.34 -19.94
N TYR A 14 22.57 24.46 -20.36
CA TYR A 14 22.42 23.12 -19.77
C TYR A 14 23.30 22.05 -20.43
N LEU A 15 23.92 22.35 -21.57
CA LEU A 15 24.81 21.44 -22.30
C LEU A 15 25.95 20.85 -21.46
N PRO A 16 26.73 21.61 -20.64
CA PRO A 16 27.81 21.01 -19.85
C PRO A 16 27.30 20.06 -18.75
N VAL A 17 26.16 20.38 -18.13
CA VAL A 17 25.55 19.51 -17.10
C VAL A 17 24.92 18.27 -17.74
N GLY A 18 24.16 18.44 -18.83
CA GLY A 18 23.58 17.34 -19.59
C GLY A 18 24.63 16.44 -20.24
N GLY A 19 25.74 17.01 -20.69
CA GLY A 19 26.90 16.27 -21.22
C GLY A 19 27.58 15.43 -20.14
N LEU A 20 27.74 15.96 -18.92
CA LEU A 20 28.29 15.21 -17.80
C LEU A 20 27.38 14.05 -17.38
N VAL A 21 26.07 14.29 -17.25
CA VAL A 21 25.08 13.23 -16.96
C VAL A 21 25.05 12.19 -18.08
N GLY A 22 25.04 12.63 -19.34
CA GLY A 22 25.07 11.75 -20.50
C GLY A 22 26.34 10.91 -20.56
N ALA A 23 27.50 11.47 -20.22
CA ALA A 23 28.76 10.74 -20.14
C ALA A 23 28.74 9.67 -19.04
N ILE A 24 28.18 9.98 -17.86
CA ILE A 24 28.01 8.99 -16.78
C ILE A 24 27.14 7.83 -17.25
N VAL A 25 25.98 8.13 -17.84
CA VAL A 25 25.06 7.11 -18.38
C VAL A 25 25.71 6.29 -19.50
N LEU A 26 26.49 6.93 -20.37
CA LEU A 26 27.23 6.25 -21.43
C LEU A 26 28.25 5.26 -20.84
N VAL A 27 29.00 5.67 -19.82
CA VAL A 27 29.97 4.81 -19.13
C VAL A 27 29.27 3.63 -18.46
N GLU A 28 28.14 3.87 -17.79
CA GLU A 28 27.34 2.79 -17.19
C GLU A 28 26.85 1.79 -18.25
N LEU A 29 26.32 2.26 -19.38
CA LEU A 29 25.89 1.40 -20.47
C LEU A 29 27.03 0.58 -21.06
N LEU A 30 28.20 1.19 -21.27
CA LEU A 30 29.39 0.50 -21.74
C LEU A 30 29.88 -0.55 -20.73
N MET A 31 29.80 -0.27 -19.43
CA MET A 31 30.14 -1.24 -18.39
C MET A 31 29.14 -2.41 -18.37
N VAL A 32 27.84 -2.16 -18.49
CA VAL A 32 26.81 -3.21 -18.51
C VAL A 32 26.97 -4.11 -19.73
N VAL A 33 27.09 -3.52 -20.93
CA VAL A 33 27.28 -4.28 -22.17
C VAL A 33 28.64 -4.98 -22.20
N GLY A 34 29.70 -4.30 -21.74
CA GLY A 34 31.03 -4.88 -21.62
C GLY A 34 31.08 -6.05 -20.65
N ALA A 35 30.40 -5.95 -19.50
CA ALA A 35 30.28 -7.05 -18.54
C ALA A 35 29.57 -8.27 -19.13
N TRP A 36 28.55 -8.07 -19.98
CA TRP A 36 27.88 -9.16 -20.71
C TRP A 36 28.82 -9.89 -21.69
N VAL A 37 29.70 -9.16 -22.38
CA VAL A 37 30.63 -9.73 -23.37
C VAL A 37 31.85 -10.39 -22.70
N VAL A 38 32.40 -9.78 -21.66
CA VAL A 38 33.64 -10.23 -20.99
C VAL A 38 33.37 -11.37 -20.01
N ALA A 39 32.21 -11.38 -19.37
CA ALA A 39 31.85 -12.41 -18.39
C ALA A 39 30.33 -12.73 -18.48
N PRO A 40 29.91 -13.52 -19.49
CA PRO A 40 28.49 -13.86 -19.71
C PRO A 40 27.81 -14.59 -18.53
N GLY A 41 28.59 -15.07 -17.55
CA GLY A 41 28.09 -15.71 -16.32
C GLY A 41 28.00 -14.80 -15.09
N THR A 42 28.71 -13.66 -15.03
CA THR A 42 28.68 -12.79 -13.85
C THR A 42 27.46 -11.87 -13.84
N VAL A 43 26.97 -11.45 -15.02
CA VAL A 43 25.78 -10.59 -15.09
C VAL A 43 24.48 -11.37 -14.85
N ASN A 44 24.48 -12.67 -15.14
CA ASN A 44 23.33 -13.56 -14.96
C ASN A 44 23.33 -14.33 -13.62
N GLY A 45 24.43 -14.33 -12.86
CA GLY A 45 24.66 -15.32 -11.80
C GLY A 45 24.94 -14.81 -10.39
N THR A 46 25.04 -13.50 -10.15
CA THR A 46 25.47 -13.00 -8.82
C THR A 46 24.41 -12.28 -8.00
N LEU A 47 23.18 -12.11 -8.51
CA LEU A 47 22.10 -11.43 -7.79
C LEU A 47 20.83 -12.28 -7.59
N GLY A 48 20.78 -13.50 -8.12
CA GLY A 48 19.64 -14.39 -7.98
C GLY A 48 20.04 -15.87 -7.96
N GLU A 49 19.24 -16.68 -7.26
CA GLU A 49 19.33 -18.15 -7.31
C GLU A 49 19.32 -18.61 -8.78
N PRO A 50 20.17 -19.57 -9.19
CA PRO A 50 20.04 -20.20 -10.50
C PRO A 50 18.60 -20.67 -10.68
N ALA A 51 17.94 -20.18 -11.74
CA ALA A 51 16.60 -20.63 -12.06
C ALA A 51 16.64 -22.17 -12.23
N PRO A 52 15.78 -22.93 -11.54
CA PRO A 52 15.77 -24.37 -11.66
C PRO A 52 15.43 -24.75 -13.10
N ASP A 53 16.01 -25.86 -13.56
CA ASP A 53 15.73 -26.39 -14.89
C ASP A 53 14.22 -26.66 -15.02
N MET A 54 13.57 -25.86 -15.87
CA MET A 54 12.11 -25.91 -16.10
C MET A 54 11.67 -27.21 -16.78
N SER A 55 12.61 -28.02 -17.28
CA SER A 55 12.32 -29.36 -17.80
C SER A 55 12.19 -30.40 -16.69
N VAL A 56 12.77 -30.14 -15.50
CA VAL A 56 12.82 -31.06 -14.36
C VAL A 56 11.84 -30.64 -13.27
N THR A 57 11.61 -29.33 -13.09
CA THR A 57 10.76 -28.78 -12.01
C THR A 57 9.65 -27.90 -12.57
N SER A 58 8.42 -28.11 -12.10
CA SER A 58 7.31 -27.22 -12.43
C SER A 58 7.51 -25.83 -11.83
N ASN A 59 7.11 -24.78 -12.57
CA ASN A 59 7.18 -23.39 -12.10
C ASN A 59 6.50 -23.17 -10.75
N ILE A 60 5.37 -23.84 -10.49
CA ILE A 60 4.65 -23.75 -9.22
C ILE A 60 5.49 -24.31 -8.07
N GLN A 61 6.17 -25.43 -8.31
CA GLN A 61 7.05 -26.06 -7.32
C GLN A 61 8.29 -25.20 -7.05
N ALA A 62 8.90 -24.65 -8.10
CA ALA A 62 10.04 -23.74 -7.97
C ALA A 62 9.67 -22.49 -7.14
N LEU A 63 8.53 -21.86 -7.45
CA LEU A 63 8.05 -20.70 -6.72
C LEU A 63 7.71 -21.05 -5.25
N GLY A 64 7.05 -22.18 -5.03
CA GLY A 64 6.72 -22.67 -3.69
C GLY A 64 7.98 -22.89 -2.84
N ASN A 65 9.02 -23.51 -3.41
CA ASN A 65 10.29 -23.71 -2.73
C ASN A 65 10.87 -22.37 -2.25
N ILE A 66 10.94 -21.37 -3.12
CA ILE A 66 11.48 -20.04 -2.78
C ILE A 66 10.62 -19.34 -1.71
N LEU A 67 9.31 -19.36 -1.87
CA LEU A 67 8.36 -18.67 -0.99
C LEU A 67 8.34 -19.25 0.43
N TYR A 68 8.36 -20.58 0.55
CA TYR A 68 8.23 -21.26 1.84
C TYR A 68 9.57 -21.55 2.54
N THR A 69 10.70 -21.49 1.84
CA THR A 69 12.02 -21.70 2.46
C THR A 69 12.77 -20.40 2.73
N LYS A 70 12.99 -19.58 1.69
CA LYS A 70 13.83 -18.37 1.81
C LYS A 70 13.04 -17.14 2.23
N TYR A 71 11.84 -16.97 1.68
CA TYR A 71 11.02 -15.76 1.89
C TYR A 71 9.83 -15.98 2.83
N PHE A 72 9.88 -17.01 3.69
CA PHE A 72 8.79 -17.35 4.61
C PHE A 72 8.34 -16.16 5.46
N PHE A 73 9.28 -15.36 5.96
CA PHE A 73 8.97 -14.17 6.76
C PHE A 73 8.16 -13.14 5.97
N PHE A 74 8.55 -12.83 4.73
CA PHE A 74 7.80 -11.89 3.88
C PHE A 74 6.42 -12.42 3.52
N PHE A 75 6.30 -13.73 3.28
CA PHE A 75 5.01 -14.38 3.07
C PHE A 75 4.10 -14.22 4.31
N GLN A 76 4.63 -14.41 5.51
CA GLN A 76 3.87 -14.22 6.75
C GLN A 76 3.43 -12.76 6.95
N VAL A 77 4.31 -11.79 6.65
CA VAL A 77 3.97 -10.36 6.71
C VAL A 77 2.87 -10.01 5.71
N ALA A 78 2.94 -10.54 4.48
CA ALA A 78 1.87 -10.37 3.50
C ALA A 78 0.53 -10.91 4.02
N GLY A 79 0.53 -12.05 4.73
CA GLY A 79 -0.66 -12.59 5.40
C GLY A 79 -1.24 -11.64 6.46
N LEU A 80 -0.38 -11.00 7.28
CA LEU A 80 -0.83 -9.99 8.25
C LEU A 80 -1.40 -8.75 7.56
N ILE A 81 -0.79 -8.31 6.46
CA ILE A 81 -1.31 -7.18 5.66
C ILE A 81 -2.71 -7.51 5.13
N LEU A 82 -2.94 -8.71 4.60
CA LEU A 82 -4.25 -9.15 4.12
C LEU A 82 -5.29 -9.19 5.25
N LEU A 83 -4.90 -9.64 6.44
CA LEU A 83 -5.77 -9.61 7.62
C LEU A 83 -6.18 -8.19 7.99
N VAL A 84 -5.22 -7.27 8.07
CA VAL A 84 -5.48 -5.85 8.38
C VAL A 84 -6.35 -5.22 7.29
N ALA A 85 -6.11 -5.53 6.02
CA ALA A 85 -6.92 -5.03 4.91
C ALA A 85 -8.39 -5.47 5.03
N MET A 86 -8.66 -6.72 5.43
CA MET A 86 -10.01 -7.21 5.66
C MET A 86 -10.71 -6.46 6.81
N ILE A 87 -10.02 -6.27 7.93
CA ILE A 87 -10.54 -5.50 9.07
C ILE A 87 -10.84 -4.06 8.64
N GLY A 88 -9.91 -3.44 7.91
CA GLY A 88 -10.07 -2.07 7.38
C GLY A 88 -11.29 -1.94 6.47
N ALA A 89 -11.50 -2.88 5.55
CA ALA A 89 -12.66 -2.88 4.67
C ALA A 89 -13.99 -3.00 5.44
N ILE A 90 -14.07 -3.88 6.43
CA ILE A 90 -15.26 -4.03 7.29
C ILE A 90 -15.53 -2.74 8.06
N VAL A 91 -14.53 -2.19 8.75
CA VAL A 91 -14.70 -0.99 9.58
C VAL A 91 -15.09 0.22 8.75
N LEU A 92 -14.55 0.36 7.54
CA LEU A 92 -14.86 1.47 6.64
C LEU A 92 -16.31 1.42 6.12
N THR A 93 -16.84 0.21 5.91
CA THR A 93 -18.20 0.01 5.36
C THR A 93 -19.25 -0.15 6.44
N LEU A 94 -18.86 -0.47 7.68
CA LEU A 94 -19.75 -0.69 8.80
C LEU A 94 -20.33 0.65 9.31
N HIS A 95 -21.47 1.04 8.75
CA HIS A 95 -22.19 2.23 9.16
C HIS A 95 -23.02 1.99 10.43
N HIS A 96 -22.64 2.63 11.53
CA HIS A 96 -23.45 2.67 12.74
C HIS A 96 -24.47 3.81 12.65
N ARG A 97 -25.76 3.50 12.82
CA ARG A 97 -26.82 4.52 12.87
C ARG A 97 -26.83 5.19 14.26
N PRO A 98 -26.50 6.49 14.38
CA PRO A 98 -26.39 7.17 15.68
C PRO A 98 -27.75 7.48 16.32
N ASN A 99 -28.79 7.69 15.51
CA ASN A 99 -30.12 8.09 15.99
C ASN A 99 -31.06 6.91 16.32
N VAL A 100 -30.51 5.73 16.61
CA VAL A 100 -31.32 4.58 17.01
C VAL A 100 -31.44 4.59 18.52
N ARG A 101 -32.67 4.72 19.03
CA ARG A 101 -32.96 4.56 20.46
C ARG A 101 -32.69 3.10 20.84
N ARG A 102 -31.55 2.86 21.49
CA ARG A 102 -31.21 1.55 22.04
C ARG A 102 -31.88 1.40 23.41
N GLN A 103 -32.49 0.24 23.63
CA GLN A 103 -33.07 -0.09 24.93
C GLN A 103 -31.97 -0.67 25.82
N ASN A 104 -31.88 -0.18 27.05
CA ASN A 104 -31.16 -0.86 28.12
C ASN A 104 -32.19 -1.69 28.90
N VAL A 105 -32.23 -3.01 28.65
CA VAL A 105 -33.23 -3.91 29.25
C VAL A 105 -33.10 -3.94 30.78
N SER A 106 -31.87 -3.92 31.30
CA SER A 106 -31.65 -3.90 32.75
C SER A 106 -32.19 -2.62 33.40
N GLU A 107 -31.97 -1.45 32.80
CA GLU A 107 -32.54 -0.20 33.31
C GLU A 107 -34.07 -0.15 33.18
N GLN A 108 -34.63 -0.73 32.11
CA GLN A 108 -36.07 -0.75 31.89
C GLN A 108 -36.80 -1.65 32.88
N VAL A 109 -36.24 -2.82 33.20
CA VAL A 109 -36.82 -3.79 34.14
C VAL A 109 -36.65 -3.31 35.59
N ALA A 110 -35.53 -2.64 35.91
CA ALA A 110 -35.27 -2.10 37.25
C ALA A 110 -36.06 -0.82 37.58
N ARG A 111 -36.91 -0.33 36.67
CA ARG A 111 -37.65 0.92 36.84
C ARG A 111 -38.69 0.80 37.96
N SER A 112 -38.57 1.63 38.98
CA SER A 112 -39.54 1.74 40.07
C SER A 112 -40.60 2.83 39.78
N LYS A 113 -41.68 2.86 40.56
CA LYS A 113 -42.80 3.81 40.39
C LYS A 113 -42.33 5.26 40.52
N GLU A 114 -41.36 5.52 41.38
CA GLU A 114 -40.78 6.83 41.65
C GLU A 114 -40.02 7.38 40.43
N THR A 115 -39.29 6.53 39.73
CA THR A 115 -38.63 6.85 38.45
C THR A 115 -39.57 6.83 37.24
N ALA A 116 -40.81 6.36 37.41
CA ALA A 116 -41.72 6.16 36.29
C ALA A 116 -42.56 7.39 35.96
N ILE A 117 -42.92 8.19 36.96
CA ILE A 117 -43.88 9.29 36.81
C ILE A 117 -43.35 10.55 37.50
N GLU A 118 -43.41 11.68 36.79
CA GLU A 118 -43.16 13.01 37.37
C GLU A 118 -44.49 13.76 37.43
N ILE A 119 -44.96 14.04 38.65
CA ILE A 119 -46.21 14.81 38.85
C ILE A 119 -45.85 16.29 38.86
N LYS A 120 -45.97 16.96 37.70
CA LYS A 120 -45.90 18.42 37.62
C LYS A 120 -47.27 19.05 37.87
N LYS A 121 -47.33 20.01 38.81
CA LYS A 121 -48.49 20.91 38.95
C LYS A 121 -48.37 22.01 37.90
N VAL A 122 -49.35 22.10 37.00
CA VAL A 122 -49.47 23.16 36.00
C VAL A 122 -50.60 24.13 36.41
N GLU A 123 -50.41 25.41 36.14
CA GLU A 123 -51.46 26.42 36.32
C GLU A 123 -52.56 26.25 35.26
N SER A 124 -53.82 26.37 35.70
CA SER A 124 -54.98 26.20 34.82
C SER A 124 -54.96 27.20 33.67
N GLY A 125 -55.08 26.71 32.44
CA GLY A 125 -55.12 27.53 31.23
C GLY A 125 -53.76 27.79 30.55
N LYS A 126 -52.64 27.39 31.16
CA LYS A 126 -51.35 27.31 30.45
C LYS A 126 -51.09 25.84 30.11
N GLY A 127 -51.13 25.51 28.83
CA GLY A 127 -50.71 24.20 28.34
C GLY A 127 -49.26 23.90 28.74
N ILE A 128 -48.92 22.61 28.74
CA ILE A 128 -47.56 22.11 28.98
C ILE A 128 -46.57 22.63 27.93
#